data_AF-A0A918EYY2-F1
#
_entry.id   AF-A0A918EYY2-F1
#
_cell.length_a   1.000
_cell.length_b   1.000
_cell.length_c   1.000
_cell.angle_alpha   90.00
_cell.angle_beta   90.00
_cell.angle_gamma   90.00
#
_symmetry.space_group_name_H-M   'P 1'
#
loop_
_entity.id
_entity.type
_entity.pdbx_description
1 polymer ?
#
loop_
_entity_poly.entity_id
_entity_poly.type
_entity_poly.pdbx_seq_one_letter_code
_entity_poly.pdbx_strand_id
1 'polypeptide(L)'
;MILLAGLLGAAALPATPAAAVHGAVPGDFNGDGYRDAALPAPGADVAGKQGAGAVVVLYGSRKGLSATRRAVVTQNSAGVPDTAEAGDAFALLGGHGLGWVI
;
A
#
# COMPACT_ATOMS: atom_id res chain seq x y z
N MET A 1 43.88 29.45 -32.55
CA MET A 1 43.09 30.01 -31.43
C MET A 1 41.65 29.58 -31.64
N ILE A 2 41.25 28.45 -31.04
CA ILE A 2 39.91 27.89 -31.20
C ILE A 2 39.04 28.43 -30.05
N LEU A 3 37.88 28.98 -30.42
CA LEU A 3 36.83 29.54 -29.59
C LEU A 3 36.24 28.46 -28.64
N LEU A 4 35.85 28.81 -27.42
CA LEU A 4 34.87 28.02 -26.66
C LEU A 4 33.92 28.90 -25.85
N ALA A 5 32.67 28.43 -25.83
CA ALA A 5 31.44 29.17 -25.61
C ALA A 5 31.09 29.44 -24.14
N GLY A 6 30.30 30.48 -23.92
CA GLY A 6 29.61 30.72 -22.67
C GLY A 6 28.57 29.64 -22.38
N LEU A 7 28.51 29.19 -21.13
CA LEU A 7 27.45 28.34 -20.63
C LEU A 7 26.69 29.11 -19.54
N LEU A 8 25.39 29.32 -19.80
CA LEU A 8 24.43 29.91 -18.88
C LEU A 8 24.38 29.11 -17.57
N GLY A 9 24.45 29.82 -16.45
CA GLY A 9 24.22 29.25 -15.13
C GLY A 9 22.73 28.96 -14.91
N ALA A 10 22.37 27.69 -14.92
CA ALA A 10 21.12 27.23 -14.31
C ALA A 10 21.38 27.01 -12.81
N ALA A 11 20.86 27.87 -11.96
CA ALA A 11 20.81 27.62 -10.53
C ALA A 11 19.86 26.44 -10.28
N ALA A 12 20.42 25.27 -10.02
CA ALA A 12 19.65 24.14 -9.51
C ALA A 12 19.19 24.50 -8.10
N LEU A 13 17.87 24.72 -7.92
CA LEU A 13 17.27 24.62 -6.60
C LEU A 13 17.59 23.21 -6.08
N PRO A 14 18.02 23.04 -4.81
CA PRO A 14 18.12 21.70 -4.25
C PRO A 14 16.71 21.13 -4.21
N ALA A 15 16.38 20.28 -5.18
CA ALA A 15 15.25 19.39 -5.06
C ALA A 15 15.65 18.40 -3.97
N THR A 16 15.22 18.67 -2.73
CA THR A 16 15.18 17.62 -1.71
C THR A 16 14.38 16.49 -2.35
N PRO A 17 14.97 15.31 -2.59
CA PRO A 17 14.17 14.22 -3.10
C PRO A 17 13.10 13.98 -2.05
N ALA A 18 11.83 14.12 -2.43
CA ALA A 18 10.76 13.48 -1.69
C ALA A 18 11.04 11.98 -1.83
N ALA A 19 11.81 11.44 -0.89
CA ALA A 19 12.09 10.02 -0.85
C ALA A 19 10.74 9.33 -0.63
N ALA A 20 10.18 8.78 -1.70
CA ALA A 20 9.17 7.75 -1.57
C ALA A 20 9.88 6.54 -0.95
N VAL A 21 9.89 6.45 0.37
CA VAL A 21 10.40 5.29 1.09
C VAL A 21 9.32 4.22 1.02
N HIS A 22 9.17 3.55 -0.12
CA HIS A 22 8.70 2.17 -0.05
C HIS A 22 9.84 1.40 0.64
N GLY A 23 9.55 0.93 1.85
CA GLY A 23 10.49 0.67 2.94
C GLY A 23 11.74 -0.12 2.56
N ALA A 24 12.88 0.27 3.13
CA ALA A 24 14.11 -0.55 3.14
C ALA A 24 13.91 -1.92 3.84
N VAL A 25 12.78 -2.08 4.52
CA VAL A 25 12.35 -3.31 5.19
C VAL A 25 11.25 -3.97 4.36
N PRO A 26 11.49 -5.16 3.78
CA PRO A 26 10.45 -5.90 3.07
C PRO A 26 9.24 -6.17 3.97
N GLY A 27 8.04 -5.87 3.47
CA GLY A 27 6.79 -6.03 4.20
C GLY A 27 6.51 -4.93 5.23
N ASP A 28 7.18 -3.78 5.13
CA ASP A 28 6.82 -2.56 5.84
C ASP A 28 5.89 -1.72 4.95
N PHE A 29 4.58 -1.78 5.20
CA PHE A 29 3.56 -1.13 4.38
C PHE A 29 3.32 0.32 4.77
N ASN A 30 3.75 0.75 5.97
CA ASN A 30 3.53 2.12 6.46
C ASN A 30 4.82 2.96 6.55
N GLY A 31 5.99 2.36 6.30
CA GLY A 31 7.29 3.01 6.27
C GLY A 31 7.88 3.31 7.65
N ASP A 32 7.41 2.64 8.72
CA ASP A 32 7.87 2.91 10.10
C ASP A 32 9.14 2.15 10.50
N GLY A 33 9.67 1.33 9.59
CA GLY A 33 10.90 0.56 9.78
C GLY A 33 10.69 -0.79 10.48
N TYR A 34 9.45 -1.21 10.71
CA TYR A 34 9.11 -2.54 11.22
C TYR A 34 8.32 -3.33 10.19
N ARG A 35 8.47 -4.66 10.20
CA ARG A 35 7.67 -5.53 9.34
C ARG A 35 6.24 -5.58 9.83
N ASP A 36 5.33 -5.48 8.88
CA ASP A 36 3.89 -5.62 9.05
C ASP A 36 3.44 -7.03 8.62
N ALA A 37 2.17 -7.34 8.88
CA ALA A 37 1.54 -8.57 8.43
C ALA A 37 0.22 -8.29 7.71
N ALA A 38 0.05 -8.83 6.51
CA ALA A 38 -1.21 -8.82 5.78
C ALA A 38 -1.96 -10.14 6.01
N LEU A 39 -3.20 -10.06 6.49
CA LEU A 39 -4.05 -11.21 6.79
C LEU A 39 -5.29 -11.15 5.88
N PRO A 40 -5.47 -12.12 4.96
CA PRO A 40 -6.68 -12.19 4.15
C PRO A 40 -7.87 -12.69 4.98
N ALA A 41 -9.02 -12.08 4.75
CA ALA A 41 -10.29 -12.43 5.38
C ALA A 41 -11.39 -12.49 4.30
N PRO A 42 -11.37 -13.50 3.42
CA PRO A 42 -12.29 -13.57 2.27
C PRO A 42 -13.76 -13.73 2.68
N GLY A 43 -14.04 -14.26 3.88
CA GLY A 43 -15.40 -14.34 4.41
C GLY A 43 -15.89 -13.07 5.12
N ALA A 44 -15.13 -11.97 5.10
CA ALA A 44 -15.51 -10.75 5.82
C ALA A 44 -16.73 -10.07 5.19
N ASP A 45 -17.66 -9.62 6.03
CA ASP A 45 -18.78 -8.81 5.60
C ASP A 45 -18.33 -7.35 5.44
N VAL A 46 -18.61 -6.75 4.28
CA VAL A 46 -18.23 -5.35 3.98
C VAL A 46 -19.48 -4.55 3.62
N ALA A 47 -19.77 -3.48 4.37
CA ALA A 47 -20.91 -2.60 4.11
C ALA A 47 -22.26 -3.35 3.93
N GLY A 48 -22.47 -4.42 4.70
CA GLY A 48 -23.68 -5.25 4.63
C GLY A 48 -23.68 -6.31 3.52
N LYS A 49 -22.58 -6.46 2.77
CA LYS A 49 -22.39 -7.48 1.75
C LYS A 49 -21.69 -8.68 2.36
N GLN A 50 -22.43 -9.78 2.49
CA GLN A 50 -21.91 -10.98 3.14
C GLN A 50 -20.81 -11.63 2.34
N GLY A 51 -19.69 -11.99 2.99
CA GLY A 51 -18.56 -12.65 2.32
C GLY A 51 -17.94 -11.83 1.18
N ALA A 52 -18.03 -10.50 1.24
CA ALA A 52 -17.38 -9.63 0.27
C ALA A 52 -15.86 -9.68 0.36
N GLY A 53 -15.32 -9.91 1.55
CA GLY A 53 -13.90 -10.11 1.79
C GLY A 53 -13.11 -8.84 2.13
N ALA A 54 -11.99 -9.02 2.81
CA ALA A 54 -11.10 -7.94 3.23
C ALA A 54 -9.65 -8.43 3.39
N VAL A 55 -8.70 -7.49 3.40
CA VAL A 55 -7.33 -7.69 3.91
C VAL A 55 -7.16 -6.83 5.15
N VAL A 56 -6.67 -7.42 6.24
CA VAL A 56 -6.27 -6.67 7.44
C VAL A 56 -4.76 -6.59 7.48
N VAL A 57 -4.22 -5.37 7.51
CA VAL A 57 -2.78 -5.13 7.70
C VAL A 57 -2.55 -4.77 9.16
N LEU A 58 -1.78 -5.60 9.87
CA LEU A 58 -1.35 -5.33 11.25
C LEU A 58 0.02 -4.67 11.22
N TYR A 59 0.13 -3.50 11.85
CA TYR A 59 1.37 -2.75 11.86
C TYR A 59 2.35 -3.27 12.92
N GLY A 60 3.60 -3.40 12.51
CA GLY A 60 4.73 -3.79 13.33
C GLY A 60 5.20 -2.68 14.27
N SER A 61 6.01 -3.07 15.25
CA SER A 61 6.72 -2.15 16.14
C SER A 61 7.85 -2.89 16.85
N ARG A 62 8.62 -2.19 17.68
CA ARG A 62 9.57 -2.81 18.63
C ARG A 62 8.91 -3.85 19.55
N LYS A 63 7.60 -3.76 19.78
CA LYS A 63 6.83 -4.69 20.63
C LYS A 63 6.18 -5.83 19.82
N GLY A 64 6.44 -5.92 18.52
CA GLY A 64 5.79 -6.86 17.61
C GLY A 64 4.53 -6.27 16.93
N LEU A 65 3.76 -7.15 16.30
CA LEU A 65 2.50 -6.83 15.60
C LEU A 65 1.43 -6.34 16.59
N SER A 66 0.64 -5.37 16.16
CA SER A 66 -0.46 -4.81 16.95
C SER A 66 -1.81 -5.00 16.27
N ALA A 67 -2.75 -5.66 16.97
CA ALA A 67 -4.13 -5.78 16.50
C ALA A 67 -4.90 -4.44 16.49
N THR A 68 -4.42 -3.44 17.24
CA THR A 68 -5.05 -2.12 17.35
C THR A 68 -4.45 -1.09 16.41
N ARG A 69 -3.17 -1.21 16.03
CA ARG A 69 -2.57 -0.45 14.93
C ARG A 69 -2.73 -1.25 13.63
N ARG A 70 -3.79 -0.98 12.89
CA ARG A 70 -4.11 -1.72 11.66
C ARG A 70 -4.75 -0.85 10.59
N ALA A 71 -4.63 -1.29 9.35
CA ALA A 71 -5.49 -0.88 8.24
C ALA A 71 -6.38 -2.04 7.79
N VAL A 72 -7.52 -1.71 7.20
CA VAL A 72 -8.42 -2.68 6.58
C VAL A 72 -8.64 -2.23 5.14
N VAL A 73 -8.35 -3.13 4.20
CA VAL A 73 -8.54 -2.92 2.77
C VAL A 73 -9.67 -3.83 2.31
N THR A 74 -10.58 -3.26 1.53
CA THR A 74 -11.74 -3.88 0.89
C THR A 74 -11.86 -3.35 -0.54
N GLN A 75 -12.70 -3.90 -1.40
CA GLN A 75 -12.97 -3.31 -2.73
C GLN A 75 -13.48 -1.87 -2.66
N ASN A 76 -14.18 -1.51 -1.60
CA ASN A 76 -14.64 -0.13 -1.40
C ASN A 76 -13.51 0.85 -1.00
N SER A 77 -12.26 0.38 -0.87
CA SER A 77 -11.13 1.24 -0.50
C SER A 77 -10.69 2.08 -1.69
N ALA A 78 -10.27 3.31 -1.42
CA ALA A 78 -9.80 4.20 -2.48
C ALA A 78 -8.65 3.55 -3.27
N GLY A 79 -8.77 3.58 -4.60
CA GLY A 79 -7.76 2.99 -5.50
C GLY A 79 -7.93 1.50 -5.76
N VAL A 80 -8.86 0.81 -5.08
CA VAL A 80 -9.28 -0.53 -5.46
C VAL A 80 -10.42 -0.40 -6.48
N PRO A 81 -10.29 -0.98 -7.69
CA PRO A 81 -11.38 -0.95 -8.67
C PRO A 81 -12.62 -1.70 -8.18
N ASP A 82 -13.76 -1.31 -8.73
CA ASP A 82 -15.09 -1.88 -8.46
C ASP A 82 -15.63 -1.58 -7.05
N THR A 83 -16.79 -2.15 -6.70
CA THR A 83 -17.38 -2.09 -5.37
C THR A 83 -17.35 -3.45 -4.68
N ALA A 84 -17.72 -3.50 -3.40
CA ALA A 84 -17.89 -4.77 -2.70
C ALA A 84 -19.23 -5.42 -3.07
N GLU A 85 -19.19 -6.67 -3.53
CA GLU A 85 -20.36 -7.51 -3.75
C GLU A 85 -20.43 -8.68 -2.76
N ALA A 86 -21.64 -9.20 -2.52
CA ALA A 86 -21.81 -10.35 -1.65
C ALA A 86 -21.25 -11.61 -2.32
N GLY A 87 -20.43 -12.37 -1.57
CA GLY A 87 -19.80 -13.60 -2.05
C GLY A 87 -18.58 -13.40 -2.94
N ASP A 88 -18.12 -12.15 -3.12
CA ASP A 88 -16.97 -11.87 -4.00
C ASP A 88 -15.65 -12.44 -3.47
N ALA A 89 -15.56 -12.57 -2.14
CA ALA A 89 -14.41 -13.13 -1.46
C ALA A 89 -13.10 -12.41 -1.80
N PHE A 90 -13.13 -11.07 -1.84
CA PHE A 90 -11.93 -10.25 -1.94
C PHE A 90 -10.86 -10.74 -0.95
N ALA A 91 -9.61 -10.84 -1.43
CA ALA A 91 -8.48 -11.49 -0.76
C ALA A 91 -8.44 -13.04 -0.79
N LEU A 92 -9.28 -13.72 -1.58
CA LEU A 92 -9.15 -15.15 -1.89
C LEU A 92 -8.36 -15.37 -3.19
N LEU A 93 -7.47 -16.37 -3.21
CA LEU A 93 -6.83 -16.88 -4.45
C LEU A 93 -7.90 -17.26 -5.49
N GLY A 94 -8.05 -16.42 -6.52
CA GLY A 94 -9.04 -16.59 -7.60
C GLY A 94 -10.35 -15.79 -7.45
N GLY A 95 -10.51 -14.98 -6.39
CA GLY A 95 -11.62 -14.02 -6.28
C GLY A 95 -11.49 -12.87 -7.28
N HIS A 96 -12.58 -12.14 -7.55
CA HIS A 96 -12.61 -11.04 -8.52
C HIS A 96 -11.88 -9.78 -7.99
N GLY A 97 -10.57 -9.85 -7.72
CA GLY A 97 -9.86 -8.65 -7.23
C GLY A 97 -8.37 -8.76 -6.92
N LEU A 98 -7.73 -9.91 -7.14
CA LEU A 98 -6.33 -10.10 -6.72
C LEU A 98 -5.26 -9.40 -7.59
N GLY A 99 -5.64 -8.64 -8.61
CA GLY A 99 -4.68 -8.01 -9.50
C GLY A 99 -3.79 -6.94 -8.85
N TRP A 100 -4.17 -6.40 -7.68
CA TRP A 100 -3.69 -5.07 -7.26
C TRP A 100 -3.28 -4.91 -5.79
N VAL A 101 -3.35 -5.95 -4.97
CA VAL A 101 -3.34 -5.80 -3.49
C VAL A 101 -2.02 -6.21 -2.82
N ILE A 102 -0.98 -6.56 -3.57
CA ILE A 102 0.35 -6.87 -3.02
C ILE A 102 1.47 -6.25 -3.84
#